data_AF-A0A7G2FJ11-F1
#
_entry.id   AF-A0A7G2FJ11-F1
#
_cell.length_a   1.000
_cell.length_b   1.000
_cell.length_c   1.000
_cell.angle_alpha   90.00
_cell.angle_beta   90.00
_cell.angle_gamma   90.00
#
_symmetry.space_group_name_H-M   'P 1'
#
loop_
_entity.id
_entity.type
_entity.pdbx_description
1 polymer ?
#
loop_
_entity_poly.entity_id
_entity_poly.type
_entity_poly.pdbx_seq_one_letter_code
_entity_poly.pdbx_strand_id
1 'polypeptide(L)' 'MSLVDIVMCTLLSPYKAHEEVLGLKIIDPEIVPGVYGWINAINETRVVKDLSPPYEQILEILRAFRQMSLSPVLETYQS' A
#
# COMPACT_ATOMS: atom_id res chain seq x y z
N MET A 1 -0.97 12.97 -14.10
CA MET A 1 -1.74 11.98 -13.33
C MET A 1 -2.99 11.62 -14.09
N SER A 2 -3.00 10.42 -14.66
CA SER A 2 -4.12 9.71 -15.23
C SER A 2 -4.87 8.94 -14.13
N LEU A 3 -6.02 8.33 -14.49
CA LEU A 3 -6.74 7.43 -13.57
C LEU A 3 -5.86 6.27 -13.09
N VAL A 4 -5.02 5.72 -13.97
CA VAL A 4 -4.14 4.61 -13.62
C VAL A 4 -3.08 5.06 -12.61
N ASP A 5 -2.53 6.27 -12.74
CA ASP A 5 -1.59 6.81 -11.74
C ASP A 5 -2.23 6.92 -10.35
N ILE A 6 -3.52 7.32 -10.30
CA ILE A 6 -4.27 7.44 -9.04
C ILE A 6 -4.48 6.06 -8.41
N VAL A 7 -4.89 5.07 -9.20
CA VAL A 7 -5.08 3.69 -8.70
C VAL A 7 -3.74 3.09 -8.24
N MET A 8 -2.66 3.32 -8.98
CA MET A 8 -1.34 2.84 -8.61
C MET A 8 -0.84 3.49 -7.33
N CYS A 9 -1.05 4.80 -7.14
CA CYS A 9 -0.56 5.46 -5.94
C CYS A 9 -1.37 5.11 -4.68
N THR A 10 -2.68 4.92 -4.80
CA THR A 10 -3.51 4.53 -3.64
C THR A 10 -3.18 3.12 -3.17
N LEU A 11 -2.89 2.20 -4.09
CA LEU A 11 -2.66 0.78 -3.75
C LEU A 11 -1.18 0.45 -3.49
N LEU A 12 -0.26 1.03 -4.26
CA LEU A 12 1.13 0.58 -4.29
C LEU A 12 2.14 1.60 -3.79
N SER A 13 1.82 2.90 -3.67
CA SER A 13 2.73 3.82 -2.98
C SER A 13 3.08 3.40 -1.55
N PRO A 14 2.15 2.86 -0.73
CA PRO A 14 2.48 2.34 0.59
C PRO A 14 3.08 0.93 0.58
N TYR A 15 3.55 0.39 -0.56
CA TYR A 15 4.01 -1.00 -0.64
C TYR A 15 5.03 -1.38 0.43
N LYS A 16 5.93 -0.47 0.82
CA LYS A 16 6.91 -0.72 1.90
C LYS A 16 6.24 -1.01 3.25
N ALA A 17 5.18 -0.26 3.57
CA ALA A 17 4.39 -0.48 4.78
C ALA A 17 3.66 -1.82 4.73
N HIS A 18 3.15 -2.20 3.54
CA HIS A 18 2.59 -3.53 3.33
C HIS A 18 3.65 -4.64 3.51
N GLU A 19 4.85 -4.49 2.93
CA GLU A 19 5.95 -5.45 3.09
C GLU A 19 6.33 -5.61 4.56
N GLU A 20 6.42 -4.50 5.30
CA GLU A 20 6.72 -4.48 6.73
C GLU A 20 5.64 -5.19 7.56
N VAL A 21 4.37 -4.83 7.37
CA VAL A 21 3.26 -5.36 8.17
C VAL A 21 2.94 -6.80 7.80
N LEU A 22 3.07 -7.21 6.54
CA LEU A 22 2.72 -8.56 6.10
C LEU A 22 3.92 -9.52 6.12
N GLY A 23 5.15 -9.01 6.14
CA GLY A 23 6.36 -9.83 6.02
C GLY A 23 6.54 -10.45 4.64
N LEU A 24 5.96 -9.83 3.60
CA LEU A 24 6.02 -10.29 2.20
C LEU A 24 6.80 -9.30 1.36
N LYS A 25 7.40 -9.77 0.26
CA LYS A 25 7.96 -8.90 -0.78
C LYS A 25 6.88 -8.63 -1.83
N ILE A 26 6.53 -7.36 -2.03
CA ILE A 26 5.50 -6.93 -2.99
C ILE A 26 6.15 -6.31 -4.23
N ILE A 27 7.16 -5.44 -4.04
CA ILE A 27 7.86 -4.80 -5.16
C ILE A 27 9.34 -5.04 -5.03
N ASP A 28 9.86 -5.81 -5.97
CA ASP A 28 11.28 -6.01 -6.18
C ASP A 28 11.75 -5.16 -7.38
N PRO A 29 12.63 -4.16 -7.15
CA PRO A 29 13.16 -3.31 -8.22
C PRO A 29 13.92 -4.06 -9.32
N GLU A 30 14.48 -5.24 -9.04
CA GLU A 30 15.22 -6.05 -10.02
C GLU A 30 14.25 -6.85 -10.90
N ILE A 31 13.12 -7.28 -10.35
CA ILE A 31 12.10 -8.06 -11.06
C ILE A 31 11.16 -7.16 -11.86
N VAL A 32 10.73 -6.03 -11.28
CA VAL A 32 9.77 -5.09 -11.89
C VAL A 32 10.28 -3.63 -11.88
N PRO A 33 11.43 -3.35 -12.53
CA PRO A 33 12.06 -2.03 -12.49
C PRO A 33 11.17 -0.90 -13.02
N GLY A 34 10.33 -1.18 -14.03
CA GLY A 34 9.41 -0.19 -14.58
C GLY A 34 8.32 0.23 -13.59
N VAL A 35 7.75 -0.72 -12.86
CA VAL A 35 6.73 -0.44 -11.83
C VAL A 35 7.34 0.30 -10.65
N TYR A 36 8.54 -0.12 -10.22
CA TYR A 36 9.29 0.57 -9.17
C TYR A 36 9.59 2.03 -9.54
N GLY A 37 10.10 2.27 -10.76
CA GLY A 37 10.35 3.62 -11.27
C GLY A 37 9.08 4.46 -11.38
N TRP A 38 7.98 3.87 -11.85
CA TRP A 38 6.70 4.56 -11.99
C TRP A 38 6.11 4.98 -10.64
N ILE A 39 6.10 4.10 -9.65
CA ILE A 39 5.61 4.43 -8.30
C ILE A 39 6.46 5.54 -7.68
N ASN A 40 7.80 5.46 -7.81
CA ASN A 40 8.68 6.52 -7.35
C ASN A 40 8.35 7.86 -8.04
N ALA A 41 8.15 7.86 -9.36
CA ALA A 41 7.77 9.07 -10.09
C ALA A 41 6.42 9.64 -9.64
N ILE A 42 5.42 8.79 -9.37
CA ILE A 42 4.11 9.23 -8.87
C ILE A 42 4.23 9.80 -7.44
N ASN A 43 5.03 9.16 -6.57
CA ASN A 43 5.26 9.61 -5.20
C ASN A 43 5.97 10.96 -5.12
N GLU A 44 6.73 11.32 -6.14
CA GLU A 44 7.38 12.63 -6.22
C GLU A 44 6.41 13.76 -6.61
N THR A 45 5.20 13.45 -7.07
CA THR A 45 4.20 14.46 -7.43
C THR A 45 3.70 15.21 -6.19
N ARG A 46 3.43 16.51 -6.37
CA ARG A 46 2.93 17.37 -5.31
C ARG A 46 1.63 16.86 -4.68
N VAL A 47 0.68 16.40 -5.51
CA VAL A 47 -0.63 15.92 -5.03
C VAL A 47 -0.47 14.73 -4.09
N VAL A 48 0.41 13.78 -4.42
CA VAL A 48 0.65 12.60 -3.56
C VAL A 48 1.36 13.04 -2.28
N LYS A 49 2.41 13.86 -2.34
CA LYS A 49 3.08 14.37 -1.13
C LYS A 49 2.16 15.15 -0.20
N ASP A 50 1.27 15.97 -0.76
CA ASP A 50 0.37 16.84 0.01
C ASP A 50 -0.79 16.03 0.65
N LEU A 51 -1.19 14.89 0.06
CA LEU A 51 -2.35 14.11 0.50
C LEU A 51 -2.00 12.77 1.16
N SER A 52 -0.77 12.28 0.98
CA SER A 52 -0.34 11.01 1.57
C SER A 52 -0.36 11.09 3.10
N PRO A 53 -1.01 10.13 3.77
CA PRO A 53 -0.93 10.03 5.22
C PRO A 53 0.52 9.83 5.69
N PRO A 54 0.87 10.23 6.91
CA PRO A 54 2.14 9.85 7.53
C PRO A 54 2.34 8.33 7.53
N TYR A 55 3.59 7.88 7.35
CA TYR A 55 3.91 6.45 7.25
C TYR A 55 3.41 5.62 8.45
N GLU A 56 3.55 6.14 9.67
CA GLU A 56 3.05 5.48 10.89
C GLU A 56 1.54 5.26 10.86
N GLN A 57 0.77 6.23 10.34
CA GLN A 57 -0.68 6.08 10.20
C GLN A 57 -1.04 4.97 9.19
N ILE A 58 -0.23 4.84 8.12
CA ILE A 58 -0.38 3.75 7.15
C ILE A 58 -0.12 2.40 7.83
N LEU A 59 0.94 2.29 8.65
CA LEU A 59 1.23 1.07 9.39
C LEU A 59 0.09 0.69 10.34
N GLU A 60 -0.49 1.65 11.06
CA GLU A 60 -1.64 1.41 11.94
C GLU A 60 -2.85 0.89 11.18
N ILE A 61 -3.21 1.52 10.06
CA ILE A 61 -4.30 1.08 9.18
C ILE A 61 -4.07 -0.35 8.71
N LEU A 62 -2.86 -0.66 8.22
CA LEU A 62 -2.53 -2.00 7.72
C LEU A 62 -2.53 -3.07 8.82
N ARG A 63 -2.04 -2.75 10.01
CA ARG A 63 -2.09 -3.64 11.17
C ARG A 63 -3.53 -3.91 11.60
N ALA A 64 -4.40 -2.90 11.60
CA ALA A 64 -5.82 -3.06 11.89
C ALA A 64 -6.52 -3.97 10.86
N PHE A 65 -6.26 -3.78 9.57
CA PHE A 65 -6.77 -4.66 8.51
C PHE A 65 -6.28 -6.10 8.67
N ARG A 66 -4.98 -6.28 8.95
CA ARG A 66 -4.42 -7.61 9.22
C ARG A 66 -5.11 -8.27 10.40
N GLN A 67 -5.26 -7.57 11.52
CA GLN A 67 -5.96 -8.10 12.70
C GLN A 67 -7.42 -8.46 12.41
N MET A 68 -8.14 -7.63 11.65
CA MET A 68 -9.50 -7.93 11.22
C MET A 68 -9.57 -9.18 10.36
N SER A 69 -8.64 -9.36 9.41
CA SER A 69 -8.59 -10.55 8.54
C SER A 69 -8.24 -11.85 9.26
N LEU A 70 -7.53 -11.75 10.40
CA LEU A 70 -7.14 -12.89 11.22
C LEU A 70 -8.14 -13.14 12.37
N SER A 71 -9.11 -12.25 12.56
CA SER A 71 -10.14 -12.41 13.57
C SER A 71 -11.21 -13.40 13.10
N PRO A 72 -11.65 -14.34 13.94
CA PRO A 72 -12.74 -15.27 13.62
C PRO A 72 -14.09 -14.56 13.42
N VAL A 73 -14.19 -13.25 13.68
CA VAL A 73 -15.39 -12.44 13.44
C VAL A 73 -15.82 -12.43 11.97
N LEU A 74 -14.91 -12.61 11.01
CA LEU A 74 -15.30 -12.70 9.61
C LEU A 74 -15.96 -14.05 9.27
N GLU A 75 -15.70 -15.11 10.03
CA GLU A 75 -16.34 -16.42 9.83
C GLU A 75 -17.81 -16.39 10.28
N THR A 76 -18.16 -15.59 11.30
CA THR A 76 -19.53 -15.44 11.79
C THR A 76 -20.46 -14.61 10.90
N TYR A 77 -19.92 -13.82 9.96
CA TYR A 77 -20.73 -13.12 8.94
C TYR A 77 -20.89 -13.92 7.64
N GLN A 78 -20.20 -15.06 7.50
CA GLN A 78 -20.30 -15.96 6.35
C GLN A 78 -21.14 -17.23 6.61
N SER A 79 -21.75 -17.38 7.80
CA SER A 79 -22.75 -18.42 8.13
C SER A 79 -24.17 -17.88 8.13
#